data_AF-A0A949AJG4-F1
#
_entry.id   AF-A0A949AJG4-F1
#
_cell.length_a   1.000
_cell.length_b   1.000
_cell.length_c   1.000
_cell.angle_alpha   90.00
_cell.angle_beta   90.00
_cell.angle_gamma   90.00
#
_symmetry.space_group_name_H-M   'P 1'
#
loop_
_entity.id
_entity.type
_entity.pdbx_description
1 polymer ?
#
loop_
_entity_poly.entity_id
_entity_poly.type
_entity_poly.pdbx_seq_one_letter_code
_entity_poly.pdbx_strand_id
1 'polypeptide(L)'
;IRSFRKSPAYWDLSKEPTESQYSLFQKYDKFWKNEFEELKKYCDKVRIEFMSTPFDLESADFLNDLMDIYKISSSDITNKPFIQHICNFNKPIILSTGASYLEEIEEAVFWIDAFGNPLVLMHCVLNYPTEDKNANLGMILDMKKEFPDKIIGYSDHTVPGDMKNLEIASLLGACIIEKHFTHDKNLQGNDHYHAMDKEDLKEYFRIMDRDVKILGDYKISALESEMISRKNARRSLVASRNICQGKVIEKEDLTWKRPATGISPREIDAIIGKVAKKDILEDESIKKEHFK
;
A
#
# COMPACT_ATOMS: atom_id res chain seq x y z
N ILE A 1 13.21 -7.42 -31.73
CA ILE A 1 11.82 -7.11 -32.18
C ILE A 1 10.81 -8.19 -31.77
N ARG A 2 9.83 -7.81 -30.94
CA ARG A 2 8.96 -8.71 -30.13
C ARG A 2 7.46 -8.67 -30.49
N SER A 3 7.10 -8.08 -31.63
CA SER A 3 5.71 -7.92 -32.05
C SER A 3 5.51 -8.44 -33.47
N PHE A 4 4.34 -9.03 -33.75
CA PHE A 4 3.96 -9.39 -35.11
C PHE A 4 3.89 -8.12 -35.98
N ARG A 5 4.34 -8.21 -37.24
CA ARG A 5 4.50 -7.02 -38.13
C ARG A 5 3.25 -6.16 -38.32
N LYS A 6 2.06 -6.72 -38.08
CA LYS A 6 0.77 -6.02 -38.20
C LYS A 6 0.06 -5.81 -36.86
N SER A 7 0.73 -6.01 -35.74
CA SER A 7 0.09 -5.84 -34.43
C SER A 7 -0.35 -4.38 -34.24
N PRO A 8 -1.63 -4.11 -33.96
CA PRO A 8 -2.13 -2.76 -33.76
C PRO A 8 -1.66 -2.18 -32.42
N ALA A 9 -1.57 -0.86 -32.32
CA ALA A 9 -1.29 -0.17 -31.06
C ALA A 9 -2.45 -0.34 -30.05
N TYR A 10 -2.13 -0.33 -28.77
CA TYR A 10 -3.09 -0.38 -27.66
C TYR A 10 -3.08 0.89 -26.78
N TRP A 11 -2.33 1.91 -27.20
CA TRP A 11 -2.22 3.22 -26.53
C TRP A 11 -2.91 4.32 -27.33
N ASP A 12 -2.96 5.53 -26.79
CA ASP A 12 -3.54 6.70 -27.45
C ASP A 12 -2.70 7.13 -28.68
N LEU A 13 -3.21 6.82 -29.87
CA LEU A 13 -2.58 7.18 -31.15
C LEU A 13 -2.57 8.68 -31.44
N SER A 14 -3.38 9.48 -30.75
CA SER A 14 -3.30 10.95 -30.85
C SER A 14 -2.06 11.51 -30.14
N LYS A 15 -1.53 10.76 -29.16
CA LYS A 15 -0.30 11.09 -28.43
C LYS A 15 0.94 10.49 -29.08
N GLU A 16 0.87 9.23 -29.49
CA GLU A 16 1.98 8.52 -30.14
C GLU A 16 1.51 7.79 -31.42
N PRO A 17 1.52 8.48 -32.57
CA PRO A 17 1.08 7.91 -33.84
C PRO A 17 2.03 6.81 -34.33
N THR A 18 1.48 5.63 -34.65
CA THR A 18 2.22 4.55 -35.32
C THR A 18 1.32 3.75 -36.27
N GLU A 19 1.94 3.09 -37.24
CA GLU A 19 1.25 2.12 -38.11
C GLU A 19 1.09 0.75 -37.43
N SER A 20 2.05 0.36 -36.59
CA SER A 20 2.04 -0.92 -35.89
C SER A 20 2.94 -0.86 -34.65
N GLN A 21 2.78 -1.80 -33.73
CA GLN A 21 3.73 -1.98 -32.63
C GLN A 21 5.14 -2.30 -33.15
N TYR A 22 5.26 -3.14 -34.18
CA TYR A 22 6.54 -3.51 -34.80
C TYR A 22 7.30 -2.26 -35.28
N SER A 23 6.63 -1.37 -36.00
CA SER A 23 7.26 -0.16 -36.54
C SER A 23 7.66 0.83 -35.45
N LEU A 24 6.90 0.93 -34.36
CA LEU A 24 7.31 1.73 -33.21
C LEU A 24 8.54 1.14 -32.52
N PHE A 25 8.48 -0.14 -32.12
CA PHE A 25 9.57 -0.78 -31.37
C PHE A 25 10.86 -0.87 -32.17
N GLN A 26 10.79 -1.04 -33.50
CA GLN A 26 11.97 -1.02 -34.36
C GLN A 26 12.76 0.30 -34.28
N LYS A 27 12.10 1.44 -33.98
CA LYS A 27 12.81 2.72 -33.78
C LYS A 27 13.76 2.67 -32.58
N TYR A 28 13.43 1.87 -31.57
CA TYR A 28 14.09 1.83 -30.27
C TYR A 28 14.87 0.53 -30.00
N ASP A 29 14.80 -0.47 -30.89
CA ASP A 29 15.44 -1.81 -30.74
C ASP A 29 16.97 -1.82 -30.90
N LYS A 30 17.63 -0.66 -30.80
CA LYS A 30 19.10 -0.53 -30.93
C LYS A 30 19.84 -0.67 -29.59
N PHE A 31 19.14 -0.49 -28.48
CA PHE A 31 19.71 -0.60 -27.13
C PHE A 31 19.85 -2.07 -26.74
N TRP A 32 21.07 -2.54 -26.54
CA TRP A 32 21.32 -3.97 -26.36
C TRP A 32 22.40 -4.25 -25.31
N LYS A 33 23.08 -5.41 -25.43
CA LYS A 33 23.87 -6.02 -24.36
C LYS A 33 24.92 -5.07 -23.76
N ASN A 34 25.71 -4.41 -24.60
CA ASN A 34 26.74 -3.49 -24.14
C ASN A 34 26.15 -2.28 -23.41
N GLU A 35 25.06 -1.71 -23.92
CA GLU A 35 24.40 -0.56 -23.30
C GLU A 35 23.73 -0.96 -21.98
N PHE A 36 23.14 -2.15 -21.88
CA PHE A 36 22.60 -2.70 -20.63
C PHE A 36 23.69 -2.94 -19.58
N GLU A 37 24.84 -3.51 -19.97
CA GLU A 37 25.97 -3.72 -19.06
C GLU A 37 26.56 -2.38 -18.57
N GLU A 38 26.68 -1.39 -19.45
CA GLU A 38 27.12 -0.05 -19.08
C GLU A 38 26.13 0.62 -18.11
N LEU A 39 24.83 0.49 -18.38
CA LEU A 39 23.79 1.02 -17.52
C LEU A 39 23.78 0.34 -16.14
N LYS A 40 23.93 -0.98 -16.07
CA LYS A 40 24.09 -1.73 -14.80
C LYS A 40 25.27 -1.21 -13.99
N LYS A 41 26.44 -1.04 -14.62
CA LYS A 41 27.64 -0.49 -13.96
C LYS A 41 27.40 0.92 -13.43
N TYR A 42 26.66 1.74 -14.17
CA TYR A 42 26.31 3.08 -13.74
C TYR A 42 25.33 3.06 -12.55
N CYS A 43 24.28 2.24 -12.62
CA CYS A 43 23.34 1.96 -11.52
C CYS A 43 24.08 1.58 -10.23
N ASP A 44 25.03 0.65 -10.31
CA ASP A 44 25.86 0.22 -9.17
C ASP A 44 26.68 1.37 -8.59
N LYS A 45 27.27 2.20 -9.46
CA LYS A 45 28.05 3.38 -9.04
C LYS A 45 27.20 4.39 -8.28
N VAL A 46 25.94 4.57 -8.66
CA VAL A 46 25.01 5.52 -8.02
C VAL A 46 24.11 4.88 -6.96
N ARG A 47 24.30 3.58 -6.68
CA ARG A 47 23.53 2.78 -5.69
C ARG A 47 22.03 2.75 -5.97
N ILE A 48 21.68 2.55 -7.23
CA ILE A 48 20.31 2.27 -7.67
C ILE A 48 20.29 0.85 -8.21
N GLU A 49 19.32 0.05 -7.79
CA GLU A 49 19.18 -1.32 -8.29
C GLU A 49 18.82 -1.30 -9.78
N PHE A 50 19.45 -2.15 -10.57
CA PHE A 50 19.15 -2.27 -11.99
C PHE A 50 18.10 -3.36 -12.21
N MET A 51 17.11 -3.05 -13.03
CA MET A 51 16.10 -4.01 -13.45
C MET A 51 15.65 -3.68 -14.87
N SER A 52 15.29 -4.71 -15.64
CA SER A 52 14.64 -4.55 -16.94
C SER A 52 13.63 -5.67 -17.16
N THR A 53 12.59 -5.40 -17.95
CA THR A 53 11.56 -6.37 -18.31
C THR A 53 11.98 -7.10 -19.59
N PRO A 54 12.31 -8.40 -19.55
CA PRO A 54 12.50 -9.18 -20.77
C PRO A 54 11.15 -9.41 -21.46
N PHE A 55 11.19 -9.51 -22.78
CA PHE A 55 9.99 -9.77 -23.62
C PHE A 55 10.24 -10.92 -24.62
N ASP A 56 11.38 -11.60 -24.51
CA ASP A 56 11.75 -12.78 -25.29
C ASP A 56 12.79 -13.60 -24.52
N LEU A 57 13.01 -14.86 -24.94
CA LEU A 57 13.92 -15.77 -24.25
C LEU A 57 15.37 -15.26 -24.24
N GLU A 58 15.85 -14.68 -25.35
CA GLU A 58 17.23 -14.18 -25.43
C GLU A 58 17.48 -13.05 -24.43
N SER A 59 16.55 -12.11 -24.29
CA SER A 59 16.65 -11.04 -23.31
C SER A 59 16.47 -11.55 -21.88
N ALA A 60 15.62 -12.56 -21.65
CA ALA A 60 15.48 -13.16 -20.33
C ALA A 60 16.79 -13.85 -19.89
N ASP A 61 17.42 -14.62 -20.77
CA ASP A 61 18.70 -15.30 -20.52
C ASP A 61 19.82 -14.28 -20.28
N PHE A 62 19.92 -13.26 -21.13
CA PHE A 62 20.95 -12.22 -21.00
C PHE A 62 20.79 -11.40 -19.71
N LEU A 63 19.56 -10.98 -19.38
CA LEU A 63 19.31 -10.15 -18.21
C LEU A 63 19.49 -10.94 -16.90
N ASN A 64 19.47 -12.27 -16.93
CA ASN A 64 19.64 -13.09 -15.74
C ASN A 64 20.91 -12.70 -14.96
N ASP A 65 22.03 -12.50 -15.64
CA ASP A 65 23.29 -12.20 -14.94
C ASP A 65 23.37 -10.74 -14.43
N LEU A 66 22.41 -9.88 -14.82
CA LEU A 66 22.41 -8.45 -14.51
C LEU A 66 21.40 -8.03 -13.45
N MET A 67 20.42 -8.86 -13.09
CA MET A 67 19.36 -8.50 -12.15
C MET A 67 19.00 -9.62 -11.18
N ASP A 68 18.63 -9.26 -9.96
CA ASP A 68 18.28 -10.22 -8.90
C ASP A 68 16.79 -10.58 -8.86
N ILE A 69 15.97 -9.86 -9.63
CA ILE A 69 14.51 -10.01 -9.69
C ILE A 69 14.03 -9.87 -11.12
N TYR A 70 13.03 -10.67 -11.51
CA TYR A 70 12.39 -10.56 -12.82
C TYR A 70 11.11 -9.75 -12.74
N LYS A 71 10.89 -8.89 -13.72
CA LYS A 71 9.59 -8.28 -14.00
C LYS A 71 8.93 -9.01 -15.17
N ILE A 72 7.66 -9.33 -15.05
CA ILE A 72 6.80 -9.85 -16.13
C ILE A 72 5.72 -8.82 -16.43
N SER A 73 5.61 -8.43 -17.70
CA SER A 73 4.61 -7.49 -18.20
C SER A 73 3.20 -8.07 -18.14
N SER A 74 2.19 -7.22 -17.98
CA SER A 74 0.78 -7.62 -18.10
C SER A 74 0.48 -8.29 -19.46
N SER A 75 1.18 -7.89 -20.52
CA SER A 75 1.04 -8.49 -21.85
C SER A 75 1.44 -9.96 -21.92
N ASP A 76 2.23 -10.44 -20.96
CA ASP A 76 2.81 -11.78 -20.94
C ASP A 76 2.19 -12.66 -19.84
N ILE A 77 1.17 -12.19 -19.12
CA ILE A 77 0.54 -12.93 -18.01
C ILE A 77 -0.02 -14.30 -18.45
N THR A 78 -0.52 -14.40 -19.68
CA THR A 78 -1.02 -15.67 -20.25
C THR A 78 0.04 -16.45 -21.02
N ASN A 79 1.28 -15.94 -21.09
CA ASN A 79 2.39 -16.53 -21.82
C ASN A 79 3.10 -17.59 -20.97
N LYS A 80 2.40 -18.70 -20.68
CA LYS A 80 2.89 -19.80 -19.83
C LYS A 80 4.31 -20.27 -20.16
N PRO A 81 4.69 -20.53 -21.42
CA PRO A 81 6.06 -21.00 -21.71
C PRO A 81 7.13 -19.99 -21.31
N PHE A 82 6.86 -18.69 -21.49
CA PHE A 82 7.79 -17.63 -21.11
C PHE A 82 7.88 -17.46 -19.59
N ILE A 83 6.74 -17.49 -18.90
CA ILE A 83 6.70 -17.45 -17.43
C ILE A 83 7.49 -18.63 -16.84
N GLN A 84 7.27 -19.84 -17.33
CA GLN A 84 7.99 -21.03 -16.85
C GLN A 84 9.49 -20.96 -17.15
N HIS A 85 9.88 -20.39 -18.29
CA HIS A 85 11.30 -20.11 -18.58
C HIS A 85 11.91 -19.18 -17.54
N ILE A 86 11.24 -18.07 -17.22
CA ILE A 86 11.68 -17.13 -16.17
C ILE A 86 11.77 -17.80 -14.80
N CYS A 87 10.80 -18.67 -14.45
CA CYS A 87 10.80 -19.36 -13.16
C CYS A 87 12.06 -20.20 -12.94
N ASN A 88 12.62 -20.82 -14.00
CA ASN A 88 13.82 -21.66 -13.92
C ASN A 88 15.09 -20.90 -13.48
N PHE A 89 15.11 -19.57 -13.54
CA PHE A 89 16.22 -18.79 -12.98
C PHE A 89 16.22 -18.76 -11.45
N ASN A 90 15.17 -19.28 -10.79
CA ASN A 90 15.02 -19.36 -9.33
C ASN A 90 15.15 -18.00 -8.62
N LYS A 91 14.68 -16.93 -9.26
CA LYS A 91 14.67 -15.56 -8.73
C LYS A 91 13.26 -15.10 -8.39
N PRO A 92 13.09 -14.12 -7.48
CA PRO A 92 11.80 -13.47 -7.25
C PRO A 92 11.22 -12.89 -8.54
N ILE A 93 9.89 -12.79 -8.59
CA ILE A 93 9.13 -12.30 -9.73
C ILE A 93 8.18 -11.18 -9.29
N ILE A 94 8.16 -10.09 -10.06
CA ILE A 94 7.12 -9.06 -10.04
C ILE A 94 6.26 -9.28 -11.28
N LEU A 95 4.96 -9.54 -11.11
CA LEU A 95 4.02 -9.75 -12.20
C LEU A 95 2.99 -8.62 -12.24
N SER A 96 2.93 -7.87 -13.34
CA SER A 96 1.81 -6.94 -13.58
C SER A 96 0.57 -7.68 -14.07
N THR A 97 -0.61 -7.26 -13.61
CA THR A 97 -1.90 -7.93 -13.88
C THR A 97 -2.88 -7.03 -14.63
N GLY A 98 -2.35 -6.11 -15.46
CA GLY A 98 -3.19 -5.15 -16.18
C GLY A 98 -3.99 -5.81 -17.30
N ALA A 99 -5.25 -5.40 -17.44
CA ALA A 99 -6.18 -5.97 -18.43
C ALA A 99 -6.44 -7.49 -18.26
N SER A 100 -6.22 -8.03 -17.06
CA SER A 100 -6.45 -9.45 -16.75
C SER A 100 -7.77 -9.66 -16.02
N TYR A 101 -8.41 -10.80 -16.28
CA TYR A 101 -9.44 -11.35 -15.39
C TYR A 101 -8.80 -12.07 -14.19
N LEU A 102 -9.58 -12.34 -13.14
CA LEU A 102 -9.07 -13.01 -11.94
C LEU A 102 -8.51 -14.40 -12.28
N GLU A 103 -9.19 -15.15 -13.15
CA GLU A 103 -8.79 -16.49 -13.55
C GLU A 103 -7.41 -16.50 -14.25
N GLU A 104 -7.10 -15.48 -15.06
CA GLU A 104 -5.79 -15.36 -15.70
C GLU A 104 -4.68 -15.06 -14.69
N ILE A 105 -4.98 -14.31 -13.63
CA ILE A 105 -4.05 -14.04 -12.53
C ILE A 105 -3.82 -15.32 -11.73
N GLU A 106 -4.89 -16.05 -11.38
CA GLU A 106 -4.82 -17.32 -10.67
C GLU A 106 -4.00 -18.37 -11.44
N GLU A 107 -4.18 -18.46 -12.76
CA GLU A 107 -3.40 -19.35 -13.62
C GLU A 107 -1.90 -19.02 -13.59
N ALA A 108 -1.55 -17.73 -13.73
CA ALA A 108 -0.15 -17.29 -13.69
C ALA A 108 0.49 -17.52 -12.31
N VAL A 109 -0.23 -17.22 -11.22
CA VAL A 109 0.18 -17.51 -9.85
C VAL A 109 0.42 -19.01 -9.67
N PHE A 110 -0.51 -19.85 -10.12
CA PHE A 110 -0.37 -21.30 -10.04
C PHE A 110 0.88 -21.81 -10.78
N TRP A 111 1.18 -21.27 -11.97
CA TRP A 111 2.39 -21.66 -12.71
C TRP A 111 3.66 -21.25 -11.98
N ILE A 112 3.70 -20.06 -11.38
CA ILE A 112 4.87 -19.54 -10.66
C ILE A 112 5.09 -20.27 -9.33
N ASP A 113 4.03 -20.46 -8.54
CA ASP A 113 4.09 -21.15 -7.25
C ASP A 113 4.54 -22.60 -7.40
N ALA A 114 4.26 -23.26 -8.53
CA ALA A 114 4.73 -24.62 -8.81
C ALA A 114 6.27 -24.72 -8.88
N PHE A 115 6.98 -23.63 -9.15
CA PHE A 115 8.45 -23.56 -9.12
C PHE A 115 8.99 -23.01 -7.78
N GLY A 116 8.12 -22.47 -6.92
CA GLY A 116 8.48 -21.94 -5.61
C GLY A 116 9.15 -20.55 -5.64
N ASN A 117 9.05 -19.81 -6.75
CA ASN A 117 9.57 -18.45 -6.83
C ASN A 117 8.76 -17.48 -5.93
N PRO A 118 9.41 -16.60 -5.15
CA PRO A 118 8.71 -15.51 -4.46
C PRO A 118 8.01 -14.58 -5.46
N LEU A 119 6.76 -14.21 -5.19
CA LEU A 119 5.91 -13.47 -6.14
C LEU A 119 5.32 -12.19 -5.54
N VAL A 120 5.44 -11.10 -6.29
CA VAL A 120 4.71 -9.84 -6.11
C VAL A 120 3.70 -9.69 -7.24
N LEU A 121 2.45 -9.35 -6.92
CA LEU A 121 1.42 -9.01 -7.90
C LEU A 121 1.21 -7.49 -7.95
N MET A 122 1.21 -6.91 -9.14
CA MET A 122 1.06 -5.47 -9.33
C MET A 122 -0.31 -5.16 -9.94
N HIS A 123 -1.17 -4.47 -9.19
CA HIS A 123 -2.34 -3.81 -9.76
C HIS A 123 -1.88 -2.87 -10.87
N CYS A 124 -2.55 -2.89 -12.02
CA CYS A 124 -2.14 -2.15 -13.20
C CYS A 124 -3.35 -1.92 -14.10
N VAL A 125 -3.39 -0.76 -14.76
CA VAL A 125 -4.36 -0.49 -15.82
C VAL A 125 -3.58 -0.30 -17.12
N LEU A 126 -3.87 -1.09 -18.15
CA LEU A 126 -3.11 -1.09 -19.41
C LEU A 126 -3.60 0.01 -20.37
N ASN A 127 -3.64 1.25 -19.91
CA ASN A 127 -4.04 2.44 -20.68
C ASN A 127 -2.97 3.54 -20.53
N TYR A 128 -2.57 4.16 -21.65
CA TYR A 128 -1.46 5.12 -21.70
C TYR A 128 -1.94 6.43 -22.35
N PRO A 129 -2.24 7.48 -21.56
CA PRO A 129 -2.30 7.51 -20.10
C PRO A 129 -3.62 6.92 -19.57
N THR A 130 -3.62 6.50 -18.31
CA THR A 130 -4.85 6.13 -17.59
C THR A 130 -5.49 7.40 -17.00
N GLU A 131 -6.78 7.62 -17.25
CA GLU A 131 -7.53 8.69 -16.57
C GLU A 131 -7.75 8.35 -15.09
N ASP A 132 -7.76 9.33 -14.18
CA ASP A 132 -7.88 9.09 -12.72
C ASP A 132 -9.08 8.22 -12.35
N LYS A 133 -10.26 8.48 -12.94
CA LYS A 133 -11.47 7.68 -12.71
C LYS A 133 -11.32 6.20 -13.11
N ASN A 134 -10.35 5.89 -13.97
CA ASN A 134 -10.08 4.55 -14.49
C ASN A 134 -8.88 3.88 -13.77
N ALA A 135 -8.17 4.58 -12.86
CA ALA A 135 -7.07 3.99 -12.10
C ALA A 135 -7.52 2.80 -11.23
N ASN A 136 -8.80 2.79 -10.82
CA ASN A 136 -9.49 1.67 -10.18
C ASN A 136 -8.74 1.07 -8.98
N LEU A 137 -8.15 1.93 -8.13
CA LEU A 137 -7.25 1.54 -7.03
C LEU A 137 -7.88 0.62 -5.97
N GLY A 138 -9.22 0.53 -5.92
CA GLY A 138 -9.92 -0.44 -5.08
C GLY A 138 -9.54 -1.90 -5.38
N MET A 139 -9.09 -2.18 -6.60
CA MET A 139 -8.57 -3.51 -6.99
C MET A 139 -7.35 -3.94 -6.16
N ILE A 140 -6.58 -3.00 -5.58
CA ILE A 140 -5.49 -3.35 -4.65
C ILE A 140 -6.03 -4.11 -3.44
N LEU A 141 -7.17 -3.69 -2.88
CA LEU A 141 -7.79 -4.37 -1.74
C LEU A 141 -8.38 -5.73 -2.13
N ASP A 142 -8.96 -5.82 -3.33
CA ASP A 142 -9.50 -7.08 -3.86
C ASP A 142 -8.37 -8.10 -4.10
N MET A 143 -7.26 -7.67 -4.71
CA MET A 143 -6.06 -8.52 -4.86
C MET A 143 -5.49 -8.98 -3.51
N LYS A 144 -5.47 -8.12 -2.49
CA LYS A 144 -5.05 -8.53 -1.13
C LYS A 144 -5.99 -9.55 -0.49
N LYS A 145 -7.27 -9.54 -0.86
CA LYS A 145 -8.27 -10.50 -0.40
C LYS A 145 -8.14 -11.84 -1.12
N GLU A 146 -7.97 -11.83 -2.43
CA GLU A 146 -7.85 -13.05 -3.25
C GLU A 146 -6.46 -13.71 -3.10
N PHE A 147 -5.41 -12.92 -2.89
CA PHE A 147 -4.03 -13.39 -2.77
C PHE A 147 -3.39 -12.96 -1.43
N PRO A 148 -3.92 -13.42 -0.27
CA PRO A 148 -3.52 -12.93 1.05
C PRO A 148 -2.09 -13.29 1.47
N ASP A 149 -1.48 -14.28 0.80
CA ASP A 149 -0.09 -14.70 1.00
C ASP A 149 0.90 -13.98 0.07
N LYS A 150 0.41 -13.16 -0.87
CA LYS A 150 1.25 -12.43 -1.83
C LYS A 150 1.45 -10.97 -1.42
N ILE A 151 2.58 -10.42 -1.85
CA ILE A 151 2.83 -8.98 -1.76
C ILE A 151 2.11 -8.32 -2.92
N ILE A 152 1.33 -7.27 -2.63
CA ILE A 152 0.62 -6.49 -3.64
C ILE A 152 1.33 -5.16 -3.85
N GLY A 153 1.55 -4.77 -5.10
CA GLY A 153 2.06 -3.46 -5.50
C GLY A 153 1.15 -2.77 -6.52
N TYR A 154 1.60 -1.64 -7.06
CA TYR A 154 0.89 -0.83 -8.04
C TYR A 154 1.84 -0.36 -9.14
N SER A 155 1.45 -0.62 -10.39
CA SER A 155 2.12 -0.16 -11.60
C SER A 155 1.21 0.87 -12.29
N ASP A 156 1.64 2.13 -12.29
CA ASP A 156 0.79 3.28 -12.57
C ASP A 156 1.06 3.92 -13.93
N HIS A 157 -0.01 4.19 -14.69
CA HIS A 157 0.04 4.85 -15.99
C HIS A 157 -0.79 6.14 -16.04
N THR A 158 -1.25 6.67 -14.90
CA THR A 158 -1.93 7.97 -14.88
C THR A 158 -0.96 9.11 -15.19
N VAL A 159 -1.44 10.33 -15.41
CA VAL A 159 -0.52 11.47 -15.35
C VAL A 159 -0.10 11.72 -13.88
N PRO A 160 1.09 12.28 -13.61
CA PRO A 160 1.55 12.49 -12.24
C PRO A 160 0.60 13.39 -11.42
N GLY A 161 0.13 14.49 -12.01
CA GLY A 161 -0.82 15.40 -11.36
C GLY A 161 -0.33 15.89 -10.00
N ASP A 162 -1.12 15.68 -8.95
CA ASP A 162 -0.82 15.98 -7.55
C ASP A 162 -0.31 14.75 -6.76
N MET A 163 0.13 13.70 -7.46
CA MET A 163 0.57 12.40 -6.92
C MET A 163 -0.54 11.58 -6.24
N LYS A 164 -1.81 12.00 -6.32
CA LYS A 164 -2.87 11.42 -5.49
C LYS A 164 -3.11 9.93 -5.74
N ASN A 165 -2.95 9.46 -6.97
CA ASN A 165 -3.11 8.03 -7.27
C ASN A 165 -2.03 7.17 -6.58
N LEU A 166 -0.78 7.63 -6.56
CA LEU A 166 0.31 6.92 -5.88
C LEU A 166 0.16 6.96 -4.36
N GLU A 167 -0.27 8.11 -3.82
CA GLU A 167 -0.60 8.27 -2.39
C GLU A 167 -1.69 7.27 -1.98
N ILE A 168 -2.83 7.27 -2.69
CA ILE A 168 -3.96 6.38 -2.39
C ILE A 168 -3.53 4.91 -2.52
N ALA A 169 -2.83 4.53 -3.59
CA ALA A 169 -2.36 3.16 -3.77
C ALA A 169 -1.50 2.68 -2.58
N SER A 170 -0.59 3.55 -2.11
CA SER A 170 0.28 3.28 -0.96
C SER A 170 -0.54 3.14 0.34
N LEU A 171 -1.53 4.00 0.55
CA LEU A 171 -2.42 3.95 1.73
C LEU A 171 -3.35 2.73 1.72
N LEU A 172 -3.72 2.21 0.54
CA LEU A 172 -4.43 0.93 0.38
C LEU A 172 -3.49 -0.28 0.60
N GLY A 173 -2.20 0.00 0.77
CA GLY A 173 -1.16 -0.95 1.16
C GLY A 173 -0.55 -1.68 -0.02
N ALA A 174 -0.36 -1.01 -1.15
CA ALA A 174 0.62 -1.39 -2.16
C ALA A 174 2.04 -1.22 -1.58
N CYS A 175 2.85 -2.26 -1.64
CA CYS A 175 4.21 -2.27 -1.09
C CYS A 175 5.29 -1.89 -2.11
N ILE A 176 4.97 -1.99 -3.40
CA ILE A 176 5.84 -1.57 -4.51
C ILE A 176 5.05 -0.59 -5.37
N ILE A 177 5.67 0.53 -5.72
CA ILE A 177 5.12 1.52 -6.65
C ILE A 177 6.03 1.58 -7.88
N GLU A 178 5.46 1.35 -9.05
CA GLU A 178 6.13 1.46 -10.34
C GLU A 178 5.48 2.58 -11.16
N LYS A 179 6.31 3.45 -11.71
CA LYS A 179 5.90 4.60 -12.51
C LYS A 179 6.94 4.88 -13.59
N HIS A 180 6.48 5.21 -14.80
CA HIS A 180 7.37 5.75 -15.83
C HIS A 180 8.08 7.01 -15.32
N PHE A 181 9.35 7.17 -15.68
CA PHE A 181 10.18 8.30 -15.27
C PHE A 181 10.84 8.97 -16.47
N THR A 182 10.93 10.30 -16.46
CA THR A 182 11.64 11.10 -17.45
C THR A 182 12.43 12.22 -16.79
N HIS A 183 13.52 12.65 -17.43
CA HIS A 183 14.21 13.87 -17.03
C HIS A 183 13.60 15.14 -17.66
N ASP A 184 12.82 14.98 -18.73
CA ASP A 184 12.08 16.05 -19.41
C ASP A 184 10.78 15.50 -20.00
N LYS A 185 9.64 16.05 -19.59
CA LYS A 185 8.30 15.64 -20.05
C LYS A 185 7.96 16.17 -21.44
N ASN A 186 8.76 17.10 -21.97
CA ASN A 186 8.55 17.70 -23.31
C ASN A 186 9.28 16.94 -24.43
N LEU A 187 10.06 15.91 -24.09
CA LEU A 187 10.72 15.08 -25.09
C LEU A 187 9.72 14.35 -25.98
N GLN A 188 10.08 14.20 -27.25
CA GLN A 188 9.32 13.40 -28.19
C GLN A 188 9.59 11.92 -27.95
N GLY A 189 8.53 11.11 -28.05
CA GLY A 189 8.58 9.67 -27.88
C GLY A 189 7.52 9.17 -26.91
N ASN A 190 7.35 7.86 -26.87
CA ASN A 190 6.39 7.24 -25.99
C ASN A 190 6.72 7.53 -24.52
N ASP A 191 5.66 7.61 -23.73
CA ASP A 191 5.68 7.63 -22.27
C ASP A 191 6.23 8.87 -21.56
N HIS A 192 6.96 9.77 -22.24
CA HIS A 192 7.45 11.02 -21.61
C HIS A 192 6.32 11.92 -21.08
N TYR A 193 5.21 12.02 -21.81
CA TYR A 193 4.13 12.97 -21.50
C TYR A 193 3.29 12.59 -20.27
N HIS A 194 3.38 11.34 -19.80
CA HIS A 194 2.68 10.85 -18.60
C HIS A 194 3.61 10.28 -17.53
N ALA A 195 4.93 10.30 -17.78
CA ALA A 195 5.95 9.94 -16.81
C ALA A 195 6.07 10.96 -15.68
N MET A 196 6.53 10.50 -14.52
CA MET A 196 7.03 11.35 -13.45
C MET A 196 8.39 11.95 -13.81
N ASP A 197 8.67 13.15 -13.32
CA ASP A 197 10.01 13.72 -13.30
C ASP A 197 10.61 13.79 -11.88
N LYS A 198 11.79 14.39 -11.77
CA LYS A 198 12.49 14.58 -10.50
C LYS A 198 11.69 15.37 -9.47
N GLU A 199 10.94 16.39 -9.89
CA GLU A 199 10.18 17.22 -8.96
C GLU A 199 8.91 16.51 -8.50
N ASP A 200 8.26 15.76 -9.39
CA ASP A 200 7.16 14.85 -8.98
C ASP A 200 7.63 13.83 -7.95
N LEU A 201 8.81 13.22 -8.17
CA LEU A 201 9.32 12.18 -7.27
C LEU A 201 9.61 12.74 -5.87
N LYS A 202 10.17 13.95 -5.80
CA LYS A 202 10.34 14.65 -4.51
C LYS A 202 9.00 14.97 -3.86
N GLU A 203 8.01 15.38 -4.64
CA GLU A 203 6.69 15.69 -4.12
C GLU A 203 6.01 14.45 -3.55
N TYR A 204 6.10 13.32 -4.26
CA TYR A 204 5.61 12.03 -3.77
C TYR A 204 6.26 11.64 -2.44
N PHE A 205 7.60 11.71 -2.32
CA PHE A 205 8.27 11.43 -1.05
C PHE A 205 7.87 12.41 0.06
N ARG A 206 7.68 13.69 -0.26
CA ARG A 206 7.21 14.71 0.70
C ARG A 206 5.81 14.39 1.23
N ILE A 207 4.92 13.93 0.36
CA ILE A 207 3.56 13.48 0.72
C ILE A 207 3.66 12.25 1.62
N MET A 208 4.39 11.22 1.20
CA MET A 208 4.54 9.98 1.99
C MET A 208 5.17 10.22 3.37
N ASP A 209 6.19 11.08 3.47
CA ASP A 209 6.81 11.47 4.75
C ASP A 209 5.81 12.15 5.70
N ARG A 210 4.82 12.86 5.16
CA ARG A 210 3.73 13.45 5.94
C ARG A 210 2.72 12.38 6.34
N ASP A 211 2.35 11.50 5.42
CA ASP A 211 1.32 10.50 5.65
C ASP A 211 1.78 9.46 6.68
N VAL A 212 3.03 9.03 6.67
CA VAL A 212 3.60 8.15 7.71
C VAL A 212 3.46 8.79 9.10
N LYS A 213 3.65 10.10 9.22
CA LYS A 213 3.45 10.82 10.51
C LYS A 213 1.98 10.91 10.90
N ILE A 214 1.07 11.03 9.93
CA ILE A 214 -0.39 11.07 10.17
C ILE A 214 -0.89 9.69 10.61
N LEU A 215 -0.45 8.64 9.92
CA LEU A 215 -0.82 7.25 10.21
C LEU A 215 -0.37 6.85 11.62
N GLY A 216 0.85 7.23 12.01
CA GLY A 216 1.37 6.94 13.34
C GLY A 216 1.49 5.44 13.61
N ASP A 217 1.01 5.00 14.78
CA ASP A 217 1.12 3.61 15.21
C ASP A 217 -0.12 2.77 14.86
N TYR A 218 0.10 1.55 14.38
CA TYR A 218 -0.97 0.57 14.11
C TYR A 218 -1.45 -0.17 15.37
N LYS A 219 -1.34 0.47 16.54
CA LYS A 219 -1.74 -0.09 17.83
C LYS A 219 -2.80 0.79 18.48
N ILE A 220 -4.00 0.23 18.66
CA ILE A 220 -5.06 0.90 19.40
C ILE A 220 -4.60 1.12 20.84
N SER A 221 -4.38 2.37 21.19
CA SER A 221 -3.99 2.82 22.52
C SER A 221 -4.35 4.30 22.68
N ALA A 222 -4.36 4.80 23.90
CA ALA A 222 -4.49 6.24 24.09
C ALA A 222 -3.13 6.90 24.00
N LEU A 223 -3.09 8.08 23.41
CA LEU A 223 -1.86 8.83 23.24
C LEU A 223 -1.43 9.45 24.57
N GLU A 224 -0.12 9.60 24.76
CA GLU A 224 0.44 10.27 25.95
C GLU A 224 -0.09 11.71 26.08
N SER A 225 -0.25 12.40 24.94
CA SER A 225 -0.84 13.74 24.88
C SER A 225 -2.28 13.80 25.39
N GLU A 226 -2.99 12.67 25.42
CA GLU A 226 -4.36 12.58 25.91
C GLU A 226 -4.44 12.28 27.42
N MET A 227 -3.32 12.10 28.13
CA MET A 227 -3.36 11.72 29.54
C MET A 227 -4.08 12.74 30.42
N ILE A 228 -3.96 14.04 30.12
CA ILE A 228 -4.72 15.11 30.78
C ILE A 228 -6.21 14.97 30.49
N SER A 229 -6.57 14.75 29.22
CA SER A 229 -7.96 14.53 28.79
C SER A 229 -8.55 13.29 29.48
N ARG A 230 -7.79 12.21 29.59
CA ARG A 230 -8.20 11.00 30.31
C ARG A 230 -8.42 11.26 31.79
N LYS A 231 -7.53 11.99 32.45
CA LYS A 231 -7.65 12.33 33.87
C LYS A 231 -8.86 13.22 34.14
N ASN A 232 -9.09 14.24 33.31
CA ASN A 232 -10.05 15.31 33.61
C ASN A 232 -11.43 15.12 32.97
N ALA A 233 -11.51 14.53 31.77
CA ALA A 233 -12.77 14.38 31.03
C ALA A 233 -13.49 13.05 31.29
N ARG A 234 -12.80 12.05 31.84
CA ARG A 234 -13.44 10.82 32.32
C ARG A 234 -14.11 11.05 33.67
N ARG A 235 -14.96 10.11 34.05
CA ARG A 235 -15.82 10.22 35.23
C ARG A 235 -15.34 9.27 36.32
N SER A 236 -15.63 9.64 37.56
CA SER A 236 -15.55 8.81 38.76
C SER A 236 -16.96 8.53 39.28
N LEU A 237 -17.11 7.48 40.08
CA LEU A 237 -18.27 7.31 40.94
C LEU A 237 -18.31 8.43 41.98
N VAL A 238 -19.50 8.95 42.19
CA VAL A 238 -19.83 10.05 43.09
C VAL A 238 -21.15 9.69 43.78
N ALA A 239 -21.34 10.08 45.03
CA ALA A 239 -22.61 9.87 45.70
C ALA A 239 -23.70 10.77 45.06
N SER A 240 -24.83 10.18 44.68
CA SER A 240 -25.99 10.91 44.12
C SER A 240 -26.81 11.62 45.21
N ARG A 241 -26.61 11.23 46.47
CA ARG A 241 -27.26 11.71 47.69
C ARG A 241 -26.36 11.36 48.89
N ASN A 242 -26.66 11.87 50.07
CA ASN A 242 -25.95 11.46 51.30
C ASN A 242 -26.14 9.95 51.59
N ILE A 243 -25.04 9.25 51.91
CA ILE A 243 -25.00 7.84 52.30
C ILE A 243 -24.46 7.75 53.73
N CYS A 244 -25.31 7.36 54.68
CA CYS A 244 -24.91 7.27 56.09
C CYS A 244 -23.98 6.07 56.36
N GLN A 245 -23.12 6.20 57.36
CA GLN A 245 -22.32 5.10 57.90
C GLN A 245 -23.20 3.89 58.23
N GLY A 246 -22.73 2.69 57.87
CA GLY A 246 -23.43 1.44 58.08
C GLY A 246 -24.51 1.11 57.04
N LYS A 247 -24.85 2.04 56.13
CA LYS A 247 -25.76 1.76 55.01
C LYS A 247 -25.11 0.83 53.99
N VAL A 248 -25.89 -0.13 53.48
CA VAL A 248 -25.55 -0.91 52.27
C VAL A 248 -25.78 -0.04 51.05
N ILE A 249 -24.76 0.11 50.20
CA ILE A 249 -24.80 0.99 49.04
C ILE A 249 -25.65 0.37 47.94
N GLU A 250 -26.65 1.12 47.50
CA GLU A 250 -27.54 0.73 46.42
C GLU A 250 -27.16 1.46 45.13
N LYS A 251 -27.73 1.02 44.00
CA LYS A 251 -27.44 1.62 42.70
C LYS A 251 -27.85 3.09 42.65
N GLU A 252 -28.95 3.43 43.30
CA GLU A 252 -29.55 4.76 43.31
C GLU A 252 -28.78 5.74 44.20
N ASP A 253 -27.84 5.26 45.03
CA ASP A 253 -26.94 6.06 45.84
C ASP A 253 -25.73 6.57 45.05
N LEU A 254 -25.50 6.03 43.86
CA LEU A 254 -24.33 6.31 43.04
C LEU A 254 -24.73 7.08 41.77
N THR A 255 -23.87 8.00 41.38
CA THR A 255 -23.85 8.64 40.07
C THR A 255 -22.41 8.72 39.55
N TRP A 256 -22.20 9.24 38.35
CA TRP A 256 -20.87 9.36 37.76
C TRP A 256 -20.64 10.76 37.19
N LYS A 257 -19.70 11.49 37.78
CA LYS A 257 -19.34 12.85 37.39
C LYS A 257 -17.83 12.96 37.14
N ARG A 258 -17.42 14.01 36.43
CA ARG A 258 -16.00 14.31 36.20
C ARG A 258 -15.39 14.95 37.46
N PRO A 259 -14.06 14.87 37.67
CA PRO A 259 -13.04 14.18 36.85
C PRO A 259 -12.85 12.70 37.25
N ALA A 260 -11.93 11.99 36.59
CA ALA A 260 -11.57 10.59 36.89
C ALA A 260 -10.46 10.48 37.96
N THR A 261 -10.70 11.08 39.13
CA THR A 261 -9.79 11.08 40.28
C THR A 261 -10.23 10.13 41.41
N GLY A 262 -11.45 9.60 41.35
CA GLY A 262 -11.98 8.59 42.26
C GLY A 262 -12.11 7.21 41.60
N ILE A 263 -12.94 6.34 42.19
CA ILE A 263 -13.20 5.00 41.65
C ILE A 263 -13.88 5.12 40.28
N SER A 264 -13.44 4.32 39.31
CA SER A 264 -14.03 4.36 37.96
C SER A 264 -15.48 3.84 37.99
N PRO A 265 -16.43 4.43 37.23
CA PRO A 265 -17.76 3.88 37.07
C PRO A 265 -17.79 2.46 36.51
N ARG A 266 -16.69 2.01 35.88
CA ARG A 266 -16.52 0.61 35.47
C ARG A 266 -16.50 -0.38 36.64
N GLU A 267 -16.19 0.10 37.84
CA GLU A 267 -16.11 -0.71 39.07
C GLU A 267 -17.43 -0.67 39.88
N ILE A 268 -18.52 -0.10 39.34
CA ILE A 268 -19.78 0.13 40.07
C ILE A 268 -20.35 -1.14 40.72
N ASP A 269 -20.31 -2.27 40.00
CA ASP A 269 -20.84 -3.54 40.50
C ASP A 269 -20.05 -4.07 41.71
N ALA A 270 -18.77 -3.69 41.84
CA ALA A 270 -17.95 -4.03 43.01
C ALA A 270 -18.22 -3.11 44.22
N ILE A 271 -18.92 -1.99 44.01
CA ILE A 271 -19.27 -1.02 45.06
C ILE A 271 -20.69 -1.26 45.58
N ILE A 272 -21.63 -1.62 44.71
CA ILE A 272 -23.01 -1.96 45.11
C ILE A 272 -22.98 -3.16 46.07
N GLY A 273 -23.76 -3.07 47.15
CA GLY A 273 -23.80 -4.09 48.19
C GLY A 273 -22.71 -3.95 49.26
N LYS A 274 -21.71 -3.08 49.08
CA LYS A 274 -20.76 -2.76 50.15
C LYS A 274 -21.41 -1.90 51.23
N VAL A 275 -20.89 -2.02 52.46
CA VAL A 275 -21.34 -1.22 53.60
C VAL A 275 -20.43 0.00 53.78
N ALA A 276 -21.02 1.20 53.86
CA ALA A 276 -20.29 2.44 54.10
C ALA A 276 -19.63 2.44 55.49
N LYS A 277 -18.32 2.69 55.57
CA LYS A 277 -17.58 2.77 56.85
C LYS A 277 -17.73 4.11 57.56
N LYS A 278 -18.09 5.16 56.83
CA LYS A 278 -18.28 6.53 57.28
C LYS A 278 -19.41 7.17 56.46
N ASP A 279 -19.91 8.31 56.90
CA ASP A 279 -20.82 9.12 56.08
C ASP A 279 -20.12 9.57 54.79
N ILE A 280 -20.83 9.52 53.68
CA ILE A 280 -20.40 10.00 52.35
C ILE A 280 -21.43 11.02 51.90
N LEU A 281 -21.00 12.25 51.65
CA LEU A 281 -21.92 13.33 51.29
C LEU A 281 -22.31 13.28 49.81
N GLU A 282 -23.48 13.83 49.48
CA GLU A 282 -23.87 14.09 48.10
C GLU A 282 -22.75 14.84 47.37
N ASP A 283 -22.49 14.44 46.12
CA ASP A 283 -21.43 14.97 45.27
C ASP A 283 -19.99 14.66 45.73
N GLU A 284 -19.81 13.90 46.81
CA GLU A 284 -18.51 13.40 47.22
C GLU A 284 -18.06 12.24 46.32
N SER A 285 -16.80 12.28 45.88
CA SER A 285 -16.22 11.21 45.09
C SER A 285 -16.02 9.94 45.92
N ILE A 286 -16.45 8.82 45.35
CA ILE A 286 -16.35 7.49 45.94
C ILE A 286 -14.89 7.01 45.92
N LYS A 287 -14.37 6.64 47.09
CA LYS A 287 -12.99 6.17 47.30
C LYS A 287 -12.96 4.82 48.01
N LYS A 288 -11.87 4.06 47.83
CA LYS A 288 -11.72 2.72 48.43
C LYS A 288 -11.81 2.72 49.96
N GLU A 289 -11.33 3.78 50.60
CA GLU A 289 -11.40 3.97 52.06
C GLU A 289 -12.83 4.07 52.61
N HIS A 290 -13.83 4.37 51.77
CA HIS A 290 -15.23 4.48 52.18
C HIS A 290 -15.84 3.12 52.53
N PHE A 291 -15.21 2.00 52.14
CA PHE A 291 -15.82 0.67 52.20
C PHE A 291 -14.89 -0.38 52.79
N LYS A 292 -15.46 -1.41 53.44
CA LYS A 292 -14.70 -2.62 53.81
C LYS A 292 -14.41 -3.47 52.57
#